data_AF-A0A535SYU3-F1
#
_entry.id   AF-A0A535SYU3-F1
#
_cell.length_a   1.000
_cell.length_b   1.000
_cell.length_c   1.000
_cell.angle_alpha   90.00
_cell.angle_beta   90.00
_cell.angle_gamma   90.00
#
_symmetry.space_group_name_H-M   'P 1'
#
loop_
_entity.id
_entity.type
_entity.pdbx_description
1 polymer ?
#
loop_
_entity_poly.entity_id
_entity_poly.type
_entity_poly.pdbx_seq_one_letter_code
_entity_poly.pdbx_strand_id
1 'polypeptide(L)'
;MPGGGPHRQRRRRALCAAGPTTDPHGATNRSGARDHAQGGRMTATKASRHTAILDLVNRGSVHTQQDIAAALARRGMRATQATISRDIQELGLVRAGSGYRSSAALVRELVLSIEVIEPMAVIRTPPGTANLVARRIDEAELPGIAGTVAGDDTIIAVLRKPSAGRALKELLANA
;
A
#
# COMPACT_ATOMS: atom_id res chain seq x y z
N MET A 1 18.78 48.83 27.12
CA MET A 1 17.46 49.47 27.30
C MET A 1 16.42 48.36 27.46
N PRO A 2 15.88 48.17 28.67
CA PRO A 2 14.95 47.12 29.04
C PRO A 2 13.49 47.60 28.94
N GLY A 3 12.51 46.68 28.89
CA GLY A 3 11.11 47.05 29.12
C GLY A 3 10.13 45.93 28.84
N GLY A 4 9.56 45.33 29.90
CA GLY A 4 8.48 44.35 29.79
C GLY A 4 8.25 43.54 31.07
N GLY A 5 7.96 44.23 32.17
CA GLY A 5 7.55 43.64 33.45
C GLY A 5 6.09 43.11 33.47
N PRO A 6 5.60 42.61 34.62
CA PRO A 6 4.88 41.34 34.71
C PRO A 6 3.37 41.47 34.98
N HIS A 7 2.59 40.46 34.57
CA HIS A 7 1.23 40.24 35.08
C HIS A 7 1.20 39.19 36.20
N ARG A 8 1.00 39.68 37.43
CA ARG A 8 0.57 38.92 38.61
C ARG A 8 -0.95 38.93 38.71
N GLN A 9 -1.57 37.78 39.00
CA GLN A 9 -2.78 37.64 39.83
C GLN A 9 -2.94 36.14 40.17
N ARG A 10 -2.54 35.66 41.36
CA ARG A 10 -3.24 35.65 42.68
C ARG A 10 -4.63 35.00 42.68
N ARG A 11 -4.62 33.71 43.07
CA ARG A 11 -5.38 33.03 44.16
C ARG A 11 -6.83 33.44 44.49
N ARG A 12 -7.69 32.42 44.63
CA ARG A 12 -8.63 32.09 45.77
C ARG A 12 -9.64 31.06 45.23
N ARG A 13 -9.81 29.81 45.69
CA ARG A 13 -10.18 29.21 47.00
C ARG A 13 -11.38 29.85 47.72
N ALA A 14 -12.52 29.15 47.62
CA ALA A 14 -13.65 29.04 48.57
C ALA A 14 -14.43 27.79 48.12
N LEU A 15 -14.56 26.64 48.80
CA LEU A 15 -14.94 26.25 50.17
C LEU A 15 -16.40 26.58 50.57
N CYS A 16 -17.12 25.49 50.91
CA CYS A 16 -18.35 25.38 51.73
C CYS A 16 -19.66 25.78 51.02
N ALA A 17 -20.82 25.16 51.23
CA ALA A 17 -21.32 24.22 52.24
C ALA A 17 -22.60 23.52 51.71
N ALA A 18 -22.93 22.33 52.20
CA ALA A 18 -24.28 21.93 52.66
C ALA A 18 -24.32 20.41 52.89
N GLY A 19 -24.47 20.00 54.14
CA GLY A 19 -25.00 18.68 54.50
C GLY A 19 -26.54 18.72 54.60
N PRO A 20 -27.16 17.79 55.34
CA PRO A 20 -27.55 16.48 54.82
C PRO A 20 -29.03 16.18 55.11
N THR A 21 -29.71 15.36 54.29
CA THR A 21 -30.94 14.67 54.73
C THR A 21 -31.23 13.42 53.88
N THR A 22 -31.20 12.26 54.57
CA THR A 22 -32.13 11.11 54.50
C THR A 22 -32.29 10.28 53.20
N ASP A 23 -31.83 9.03 53.31
CA ASP A 23 -32.28 7.79 52.64
C ASP A 23 -33.81 7.52 52.81
N PRO A 24 -34.45 6.44 52.27
CA PRO A 24 -34.02 5.34 51.38
C PRO A 24 -35.00 4.96 50.23
N HIS A 25 -34.58 4.01 49.39
CA HIS A 25 -35.36 2.96 48.67
C HIS A 25 -36.73 3.26 48.02
N GLY A 26 -36.80 2.95 46.71
CA GLY A 26 -37.89 2.11 46.19
C GLY A 26 -38.50 2.51 44.84
N ALA A 27 -38.77 1.47 44.04
CA ALA A 27 -39.74 1.41 42.94
C ALA A 27 -39.31 1.90 41.55
N THR A 28 -38.88 0.93 40.75
CA THR A 28 -39.54 0.49 39.50
C THR A 28 -40.33 1.55 38.68
N ASN A 29 -39.93 1.78 37.42
CA ASN A 29 -40.81 1.45 36.29
C ASN A 29 -40.07 1.40 34.95
N ARG A 30 -40.64 0.54 34.11
CA ARG A 30 -40.44 0.28 32.69
C ARG A 30 -40.47 1.56 31.84
N SER A 31 -39.71 1.56 30.75
CA SER A 31 -40.22 1.73 29.37
C SER A 31 -39.16 2.37 28.46
N GLY A 32 -39.16 1.94 27.19
CA GLY A 32 -38.26 2.43 26.14
C GLY A 32 -37.44 1.28 25.57
N ALA A 33 -37.98 0.38 24.73
CA ALA A 33 -38.23 0.66 23.33
C ALA A 33 -37.15 1.56 22.72
N ARG A 34 -36.16 0.95 22.07
CA ARG A 34 -35.64 1.38 20.75
C ARG A 34 -34.63 0.39 20.21
N ASP A 35 -34.92 -0.04 18.99
CA ASP A 35 -34.00 -0.63 18.03
C ASP A 35 -32.61 -0.01 18.10
N HIS A 36 -31.59 -0.85 18.27
CA HIS A 36 -30.28 -0.57 17.72
C HIS A 36 -29.79 -1.78 16.92
N ALA A 37 -30.25 -1.81 15.67
CA ALA A 37 -29.55 -2.43 14.57
C ALA A 37 -28.14 -1.82 14.46
N GLN A 38 -27.16 -2.44 15.12
CA GLN A 38 -25.76 -2.06 14.98
C GLN A 38 -25.14 -2.80 13.80
N GLY A 39 -25.48 -2.37 12.58
CA GLY A 39 -24.73 -2.68 11.36
C GLY A 39 -23.39 -1.96 11.39
N GLY A 40 -22.43 -2.52 12.14
CA GLY A 40 -21.07 -2.01 12.27
C GLY A 40 -20.39 -1.93 10.90
N ARG A 41 -20.17 -0.70 10.43
CA ARG A 41 -19.41 -0.35 9.24
C ARG A 41 -17.95 -0.77 9.44
N MET A 42 -17.65 -2.06 9.24
CA MET A 42 -16.28 -2.57 9.29
C MET A 42 -15.45 -1.88 8.22
N THR A 43 -14.50 -1.04 8.65
CA THR A 43 -13.46 -0.55 7.75
C THR A 43 -12.64 -1.74 7.30
N ALA A 44 -12.69 -2.03 6.00
CA ALA A 44 -11.93 -3.13 5.44
C ALA A 44 -10.44 -2.95 5.72
N THR A 45 -9.80 -3.97 6.27
CA THR A 45 -8.36 -3.94 6.55
C THR A 45 -7.59 -3.76 5.25
N LYS A 46 -6.43 -3.11 5.32
CA LYS A 46 -5.53 -2.93 4.16
C LYS A 46 -5.25 -4.26 3.46
N ALA A 47 -4.97 -5.31 4.22
CA ALA A 47 -4.70 -6.65 3.70
C ALA A 47 -5.89 -7.27 2.93
N SER A 48 -7.11 -7.14 3.47
CA SER A 48 -8.33 -7.61 2.78
C SER A 48 -8.57 -6.84 1.48
N ARG A 49 -8.35 -5.52 1.50
CA ARG A 49 -8.48 -4.66 0.32
C ARG A 49 -7.43 -5.01 -0.74
N HIS A 50 -6.17 -5.20 -0.35
CA HIS A 50 -5.08 -5.61 -1.23
C HIS A 50 -5.37 -6.94 -1.93
N THR A 51 -5.82 -7.95 -1.18
CA THR A 51 -6.23 -9.25 -1.71
C THR A 51 -7.33 -9.08 -2.76
N ALA A 52 -8.36 -8.28 -2.45
CA ALA A 52 -9.45 -8.04 -3.38
C ALA A 52 -9.03 -7.26 -4.64
N ILE A 53 -8.09 -6.32 -4.54
CA ILE A 53 -7.54 -5.62 -5.71
C ILE A 53 -6.83 -6.61 -6.62
N LEU A 54 -5.96 -7.47 -6.08
CA LEU A 54 -5.26 -8.50 -6.85
C LEU A 54 -6.24 -9.44 -7.55
N ASP A 55 -7.29 -9.90 -6.86
CA ASP A 55 -8.33 -10.74 -7.45
C ASP A 55 -9.04 -10.06 -8.64
N LEU A 56 -9.37 -8.77 -8.52
CA LEU A 56 -10.06 -8.01 -9.56
C LEU A 56 -9.19 -7.85 -10.80
N VAL A 57 -7.90 -7.60 -10.58
CA VAL A 57 -6.88 -7.47 -11.63
C VAL A 57 -6.66 -8.80 -12.34
N ASN A 58 -6.47 -9.89 -11.60
CA ASN A 58 -6.22 -11.22 -12.16
C ASN A 58 -7.41 -11.74 -13.00
N ARG A 59 -8.64 -11.32 -12.67
CA ARG A 59 -9.85 -11.65 -13.44
C ARG A 59 -10.05 -10.78 -14.69
N GLY A 60 -9.22 -9.75 -14.89
CA GLY A 60 -9.39 -8.80 -16.01
C GLY A 60 -10.66 -7.95 -15.91
N SER A 61 -11.23 -7.82 -14.70
CA SER A 61 -12.55 -7.21 -14.48
C SER A 61 -12.53 -5.70 -14.23
N VAL A 62 -11.33 -5.10 -14.19
CA VAL A 62 -11.12 -3.69 -13.87
C VAL A 62 -10.11 -3.06 -14.83
N HIS A 63 -10.47 -1.90 -15.38
CA HIS A 63 -9.70 -1.20 -16.41
C HIS A 63 -9.20 0.16 -15.92
N THR A 64 -9.84 0.72 -14.88
CA THR A 64 -9.53 2.01 -14.27
C THR A 64 -9.51 1.92 -12.74
N GLN A 65 -8.90 2.91 -12.08
CA GLN A 65 -8.95 3.01 -10.62
C GLN A 65 -10.38 3.22 -10.10
N GLN A 66 -11.24 3.86 -10.89
CA GLN A 66 -12.66 4.01 -10.57
C GLN A 66 -13.37 2.65 -10.59
N ASP A 67 -13.04 1.76 -11.53
CA ASP A 67 -13.59 0.40 -11.55
C ASP A 67 -13.19 -0.39 -10.31
N ILE A 68 -11.92 -0.27 -9.89
CA ILE A 68 -11.42 -0.87 -8.65
C ILE A 68 -12.20 -0.33 -7.45
N ALA A 69 -12.36 0.99 -7.33
CA ALA A 69 -13.10 1.60 -6.24
C ALA A 69 -14.57 1.16 -6.21
N ALA A 70 -15.23 1.10 -7.37
CA ALA A 70 -16.62 0.65 -7.50
C ALA A 70 -16.77 -0.84 -7.16
N ALA A 71 -15.84 -1.70 -7.60
CA ALA A 71 -15.83 -3.12 -7.30
C ALA A 71 -15.58 -3.40 -5.82
N LEU A 72 -14.67 -2.66 -5.18
CA LEU A 72 -14.42 -2.74 -3.74
C LEU A 72 -15.61 -2.23 -2.92
N ALA A 73 -16.26 -1.14 -3.35
CA ALA A 73 -17.45 -0.62 -2.70
C ALA A 73 -18.61 -1.64 -2.70
N ARG A 74 -18.79 -2.40 -3.80
CA ARG A 74 -19.75 -3.52 -3.86
C ARG A 74 -19.44 -4.65 -2.86
N ARG A 75 -18.18 -4.77 -2.43
CA ARG A 75 -17.73 -5.71 -1.39
C ARG A 75 -17.72 -5.08 0.02
N GLY A 76 -18.32 -3.90 0.19
CA GLY A 76 -18.34 -3.18 1.47
C GLY A 76 -17.03 -2.44 1.81
N MET A 77 -16.03 -2.46 0.93
CA MET A 77 -14.71 -1.87 1.16
C MET A 77 -14.61 -0.48 0.52
N ARG A 78 -15.15 0.54 1.18
CA ARG A 78 -15.05 1.92 0.68
C ARG A 78 -13.61 2.44 0.83
N ALA A 79 -13.05 2.97 -0.25
CA ALA A 79 -11.73 3.60 -0.27
C ALA A 79 -11.78 4.82 -1.20
N THR A 80 -10.97 5.84 -0.92
CA THR A 80 -10.85 7.01 -1.80
C THR A 80 -9.88 6.70 -2.94
N GLN A 81 -9.90 7.53 -3.99
CA GLN A 81 -8.95 7.41 -5.09
C GLN A 81 -7.49 7.49 -4.59
N ALA A 82 -7.20 8.34 -3.59
CA ALA A 82 -5.87 8.43 -3.00
C ALA A 82 -5.44 7.12 -2.32
N THR A 83 -6.35 6.47 -1.58
CA THR A 83 -6.08 5.15 -0.98
C THR A 83 -5.84 4.09 -2.05
N ILE A 84 -6.68 4.04 -3.09
CA ILE A 84 -6.55 3.07 -4.18
C ILE A 84 -5.25 3.28 -4.96
N SER A 85 -4.88 4.53 -5.26
CA SER A 85 -3.63 4.83 -5.96
C SER A 85 -2.42 4.35 -5.17
N ARG A 86 -2.42 4.56 -3.85
CA ARG A 86 -1.34 4.08 -2.97
C ARG A 86 -1.30 2.55 -2.91
N ASP A 87 -2.46 1.89 -2.79
CA ASP A 87 -2.52 0.43 -2.79
C ASP A 87 -2.02 -0.16 -4.11
N ILE A 88 -2.38 0.42 -5.26
CA ILE A 88 -1.88 0.01 -6.59
C ILE A 88 -0.35 0.10 -6.65
N GLN A 89 0.22 1.20 -6.17
CA GLN A 89 1.68 1.39 -6.13
C GLN A 89 2.35 0.37 -5.20
N GLU A 90 1.82 0.18 -4.00
CA GLU A 90 2.37 -0.77 -3.02
C GLU A 90 2.24 -2.24 -3.49
N LEU A 91 1.22 -2.55 -4.28
CA LEU A 91 1.03 -3.86 -4.90
C LEU A 91 1.87 -4.05 -6.18
N GLY A 92 2.64 -3.04 -6.61
CA GLY A 92 3.42 -3.11 -7.83
C GLY A 92 2.56 -3.24 -9.10
N LEU A 93 1.32 -2.75 -9.07
CA LEU A 93 0.43 -2.81 -10.22
C LEU A 93 0.70 -1.66 -11.18
N VAL A 94 0.89 -1.98 -12.45
CA VAL A 94 1.09 -1.00 -13.53
C VAL A 94 -0.05 -1.08 -14.55
N ARG A 95 -0.33 0.03 -15.22
CA ARG A 95 -1.33 0.06 -16.30
C ARG A 95 -0.71 -0.53 -17.56
N ALA A 96 -1.34 -1.56 -18.11
CA ALA A 96 -0.91 -2.25 -19.33
C ALA A 96 -2.12 -2.53 -20.23
N GLY A 97 -2.10 -1.96 -21.44
CA GLY A 97 -3.20 -2.07 -22.40
C GLY A 97 -4.53 -1.58 -21.80
N SER A 98 -5.51 -2.49 -21.74
CA SER A 98 -6.85 -2.20 -21.23
C SER A 98 -6.98 -2.26 -19.71
N GLY A 99 -5.97 -2.65 -18.93
CA GLY A 99 -6.17 -2.84 -17.49
C GLY A 99 -4.92 -2.66 -16.63
N TYR A 100 -5.01 -3.11 -15.38
CA TYR A 100 -3.88 -3.22 -14.48
C TYR A 100 -3.28 -4.62 -14.58
N ARG A 101 -1.97 -4.72 -14.40
CA ARG A 101 -1.24 -5.98 -14.28
C ARG A 101 -0.15 -5.83 -13.23
N SER A 102 0.24 -6.94 -12.61
CA SER A 102 1.43 -6.95 -11.76
C SER A 102 2.67 -6.65 -12.60
N SER A 103 3.52 -5.73 -12.12
CA SER A 103 4.81 -5.45 -12.73
C SER A 103 5.68 -6.70 -12.78
N ALA A 104 5.57 -7.56 -11.76
CA ALA A 104 6.27 -8.84 -11.70
C ALA A 104 5.86 -9.76 -12.86
N ALA A 105 4.55 -9.99 -13.02
CA ALA A 105 4.01 -10.83 -14.09
C ALA A 105 4.36 -10.31 -15.49
N LEU A 106 4.29 -8.99 -15.70
CA LEU A 106 4.68 -8.38 -16.98
C LEU A 106 6.17 -8.58 -17.27
N VAL A 107 7.03 -8.36 -16.28
CA VAL A 107 8.48 -8.50 -16.46
C VAL A 107 8.86 -9.92 -16.82
N ARG A 108 8.19 -10.93 -16.24
CA ARG A 108 8.40 -12.34 -16.59
C ARG A 108 8.10 -12.63 -18.07
N GLU A 109 7.02 -12.08 -18.61
CA GLU A 109 6.66 -12.26 -20.03
C GLU A 109 7.64 -11.53 -20.98
N LEU A 110 8.35 -10.53 -20.48
CA LEU A 110 9.23 -9.66 -21.27
C LEU A 110 10.70 -10.09 -21.26
N VAL A 111 11.09 -11.10 -20.48
CA VAL A 111 12.48 -11.59 -20.45
C VAL A 111 12.62 -12.77 -21.42
N LEU A 112 13.37 -12.56 -22.50
CA LEU A 112 13.66 -13.59 -23.52
C LEU A 112 14.84 -14.47 -23.13
N SER A 113 15.90 -13.89 -22.56
CA SER A 113 17.07 -14.63 -22.09
C SER A 113 17.85 -13.86 -21.02
N ILE A 114 18.60 -14.60 -20.20
CA ILE A 114 19.53 -14.06 -19.19
C ILE A 114 20.84 -14.83 -19.29
N GLU A 115 21.90 -14.15 -19.72
CA GLU A 115 23.26 -14.67 -19.72
C GLU A 115 24.08 -13.98 -18.62
N VAL A 116 24.80 -14.74 -17.81
CA VAL A 116 25.66 -14.18 -16.74
C VAL A 116 27.10 -14.32 -17.17
N ILE A 117 27.77 -13.20 -17.38
CA ILE A 117 29.16 -13.08 -17.82
C ILE A 117 29.87 -12.16 -16.83
N GLU A 118 30.45 -12.73 -15.77
CA GLU A 118 30.92 -11.94 -14.63
C GLU A 118 31.96 -10.87 -15.02
N PRO A 119 31.86 -9.64 -14.48
CA PRO A 119 30.94 -9.19 -13.42
C PRO A 119 29.60 -8.66 -13.95
N MET A 120 29.10 -9.13 -15.09
CA MET A 120 27.88 -8.62 -15.72
C MET A 120 26.83 -9.72 -15.92
N ALA A 121 25.58 -9.31 -16.14
CA ALA A 121 24.55 -10.13 -16.73
C ALA A 121 23.89 -9.37 -17.88
N VAL A 122 23.65 -10.06 -18.99
CA VAL A 122 22.98 -9.54 -20.17
C VAL A 122 21.58 -10.13 -20.23
N ILE A 123 20.56 -9.27 -20.21
CA ILE A 123 19.15 -9.66 -20.30
C ILE A 123 18.61 -9.17 -21.65
N ARG A 124 17.94 -10.06 -22.39
CA ARG A 124 17.25 -9.72 -23.64
C ARG A 124 15.75 -9.60 -23.43
N THR A 125 15.14 -8.61 -24.04
CA THR A 125 13.69 -8.33 -23.97
C THR A 125 13.13 -8.08 -25.37
N PRO A 126 11.79 -8.06 -25.56
CA PRO A 126 11.20 -7.50 -26.78
C PRO A 126 11.59 -6.03 -27.00
N PRO A 127 11.50 -5.52 -28.25
CA PRO A 127 11.78 -4.12 -28.56
C PRO A 127 11.00 -3.14 -27.69
N GLY A 128 11.66 -2.08 -27.23
CA GLY A 128 11.07 -1.02 -26.41
C GLY A 128 10.74 -1.39 -24.96
N THR A 129 11.16 -2.57 -24.47
CA THR A 129 10.74 -3.07 -23.14
C THR A 129 11.87 -3.19 -22.12
N ALA A 130 13.13 -3.01 -22.52
CA ALA A 130 14.28 -3.15 -21.63
C ALA A 130 14.21 -2.23 -20.40
N ASN A 131 13.77 -0.99 -20.58
CA ASN A 131 13.62 -0.04 -19.46
C ASN A 131 12.60 -0.50 -18.40
N LEU A 132 11.52 -1.17 -18.81
CA LEU A 132 10.50 -1.67 -17.88
C LEU A 132 11.07 -2.79 -17.00
N VAL A 133 11.81 -3.71 -17.60
CA VAL A 133 12.46 -4.82 -16.89
C VAL A 133 13.61 -4.30 -16.01
N ALA A 134 14.43 -3.37 -16.50
CA ALA A 134 15.54 -2.78 -15.73
C ALA A 134 15.04 -2.06 -14.47
N ARG A 135 13.99 -1.26 -14.59
CA ARG A 135 13.35 -0.60 -13.45
C ARG A 135 12.93 -1.60 -12.38
N ARG A 136 12.39 -2.77 -12.78
CA ARG A 136 11.97 -3.80 -11.82
C ARG A 136 13.15 -4.45 -11.09
N ILE A 137 14.30 -4.58 -11.76
CA ILE A 137 15.55 -5.06 -11.17
C ILE A 137 16.05 -4.03 -10.14
N ASP A 138 16.06 -2.75 -10.50
CA ASP A 138 16.51 -1.68 -9.60
C ASP A 138 15.60 -1.54 -8.38
N GLU A 139 14.27 -1.58 -8.57
CA GLU A 139 13.27 -1.55 -7.49
C GLU A 139 13.35 -2.78 -6.56
N ALA A 140 13.93 -3.89 -7.01
CA ALA A 140 14.13 -5.06 -6.17
C ALA A 140 15.32 -4.93 -5.20
N GLU A 141 16.17 -3.91 -5.40
CA GLU A 141 17.33 -3.59 -4.55
C GLU A 141 18.19 -4.83 -4.20
N LEU A 142 18.39 -5.73 -5.19
CA LEU A 142 19.04 -7.02 -4.96
C LEU A 142 20.47 -6.85 -4.41
N PRO A 143 20.80 -7.43 -3.24
CA PRO A 143 22.13 -7.32 -2.66
C PRO A 143 23.21 -7.90 -3.57
N GLY A 144 24.13 -7.04 -4.01
CA GLY A 144 25.22 -7.43 -4.90
C GLY A 144 24.98 -7.12 -6.37
N ILE A 145 23.92 -6.41 -6.73
CA ILE A 145 23.83 -5.68 -8.00
C ILE A 145 24.33 -4.25 -7.74
N ALA A 146 25.24 -3.77 -8.59
CA ALA A 146 25.74 -2.40 -8.53
C ALA A 146 24.78 -1.42 -9.22
N GLY A 147 24.13 -1.85 -10.29
CA GLY A 147 23.12 -1.11 -11.04
C GLY A 147 22.84 -1.78 -12.39
N THR A 148 21.89 -1.21 -13.14
CA THR A 148 21.54 -1.64 -14.49
C THR A 148 21.69 -0.50 -15.51
N VAL A 149 21.92 -0.87 -16.78
CA VAL A 149 21.85 0.03 -17.94
C VAL A 149 20.94 -0.61 -18.96
N ALA A 150 19.86 0.07 -19.34
CA ALA A 150 18.91 -0.40 -20.33
C ALA A 150 19.12 0.29 -21.68
N GLY A 151 19.15 -0.51 -22.74
CA GLY A 151 18.96 -0.07 -24.11
C GLY A 151 17.48 -0.15 -24.51
N ASP A 152 17.22 -0.57 -25.76
CA ASP A 152 15.85 -0.79 -26.26
C ASP A 152 15.33 -2.21 -25.95
N ASP A 153 16.15 -3.22 -26.26
CA ASP A 153 15.82 -4.65 -26.17
C ASP A 153 16.83 -5.45 -25.32
N THR A 154 17.78 -4.74 -24.69
CA THR A 154 18.93 -5.33 -24.00
C THR A 154 19.23 -4.56 -22.72
N ILE A 155 19.50 -5.27 -21.63
CA ILE A 155 19.88 -4.70 -20.33
C ILE A 155 21.22 -5.32 -19.92
N ILE A 156 22.11 -4.48 -19.41
CA ILE A 156 23.33 -4.91 -18.74
C ILE A 156 23.16 -4.64 -17.25
N ALA A 157 23.22 -5.69 -16.43
CA ALA A 157 23.27 -5.58 -14.98
C ALA A 157 24.72 -5.80 -14.51
N VAL A 158 25.27 -4.85 -13.74
CA VAL A 158 26.61 -4.98 -13.16
C VAL A 158 26.50 -5.63 -11.79
N LEU A 159 27.22 -6.72 -11.58
CA LEU A 159 27.22 -7.54 -10.38
C LEU A 159 28.47 -7.23 -9.54
N ARG A 160 28.29 -6.97 -8.24
CA ARG A 160 29.37 -6.83 -7.26
C ARG A 160 29.92 -8.19 -6.80
N LYS A 161 29.17 -9.27 -6.98
CA LYS A 161 29.53 -10.62 -6.54
C LYS A 161 28.87 -11.71 -7.42
N PRO A 162 29.54 -12.85 -7.68
CA PRO A 162 29.03 -13.96 -8.49
C PRO A 162 27.62 -14.43 -8.11
N SER A 163 27.35 -14.50 -6.80
CA SER A 163 26.07 -14.99 -6.27
C SER A 163 24.85 -14.15 -6.67
N ALA A 164 25.05 -12.88 -7.05
CA ALA A 164 23.96 -11.99 -7.45
C ALA A 164 23.29 -12.43 -8.76
N GLY A 165 24.01 -13.14 -9.65
CA GLY A 165 23.44 -13.66 -10.89
C GLY A 165 22.31 -14.67 -10.65
N ARG A 166 22.39 -15.45 -9.56
CA ARG A 166 21.31 -16.39 -9.17
C ARG A 166 20.07 -15.64 -8.68
N ALA A 167 20.25 -14.66 -7.79
CA ALA A 167 19.14 -13.85 -7.27
C ALA A 167 18.43 -13.07 -8.41
N LEU A 168 19.20 -12.55 -9.37
CA LEU A 168 18.66 -11.91 -10.56
C LEU A 168 17.81 -12.87 -11.40
N LYS A 169 18.32 -14.09 -11.65
CA LYS A 169 17.55 -15.12 -12.37
C LYS A 169 16.28 -15.50 -11.63
N GLU A 170 16.34 -15.68 -10.31
CA GLU A 170 15.16 -16.00 -9.49
C GLU A 170 14.12 -14.87 -9.54
N LEU A 171 14.56 -13.60 -9.42
CA LEU A 171 13.67 -12.44 -9.55
C LEU A 171 12.95 -12.41 -10.90
N LEU A 172 13.66 -12.69 -11.99
CA LEU A 172 13.10 -12.60 -13.34
C LEU A 172 12.39 -13.88 -13.80
N ALA A 173 12.63 -15.02 -13.15
CA ALA A 173 11.97 -16.30 -13.44
C ALA A 173 10.72 -16.56 -12.58
N ASN A 174 10.69 -16.08 -11.32
CA ASN A 174 9.63 -16.32 -10.34
C ASN A 174 8.73 -15.09 -10.06
N ALA A 175 8.63 -14.15 -11.00
CA ALA A 175 7.83 -12.94 -10.88
C ALA A 175 6.41 -13.08 -11.44
#